data_AF-A0A7Y5VKP1-F1
#
_entry.id   AF-A0A7Y5VKP1-F1
#
_cell.length_a   1.000
_cell.length_b   1.000
_cell.length_c   1.000
_cell.angle_alpha   90.00
_cell.angle_beta   90.00
_cell.angle_gamma   90.00
#
_symmetry.space_group_name_H-M   'P 1'
#
loop_
_entity.id
_entity.type
_entity.pdbx_description
1 polymer ?
#
loop_
_entity_poly.entity_id
_entity_poly.type
_entity_poly.pdbx_seq_one_letter_code
_entity_poly.pdbx_strand_id
1 'polypeptide(L)'
;MLEVDGRLGHEGWTGRVLDGVRDRAAARQGRLTVRGYWPDVALTPCEFAEEVGLLLRLRGWSCTPRPCRRRACTVRLARAA
;
A
#
# COMPACT_ATOMS: atom_id res chain seq x y z
N MET A 1 -0.16 0.85 8.75
CA MET A 1 -1.55 0.70 8.30
C MET A 1 -1.57 0.96 6.81
N LEU A 2 -2.27 0.14 6.05
CA LEU A 2 -2.46 0.33 4.61
C LEU A 2 -3.92 0.75 4.41
N GLU A 3 -4.13 1.95 3.86
CA GLU A 3 -5.45 2.45 3.49
C GLU A 3 -5.56 2.42 1.97
N VAL A 4 -6.71 1.98 1.45
CA VAL A 4 -6.99 1.98 0.02
C VAL A 4 -8.08 3.01 -0.24
N ASP A 5 -7.68 4.12 -0.86
CA ASP A 5 -8.55 5.26 -1.04
C ASP A 5 -9.11 5.34 -2.46
N GLY A 6 -10.31 5.90 -2.55
CA GLY A 6 -10.96 6.28 -3.80
C GLY A 6 -11.20 7.78 -3.85
N ARG A 7 -11.58 8.29 -5.03
CA ARG A 7 -12.00 9.70 -5.18
C ARG A 7 -13.19 10.05 -4.28
N LEU A 8 -14.11 9.10 -4.09
CA LEU A 8 -15.33 9.30 -3.32
C LEU A 8 -14.98 9.47 -1.82
N GLY A 9 -15.08 10.71 -1.30
CA GLY A 9 -14.80 11.06 0.09
C GLY A 9 -13.44 11.73 0.37
N HIS A 10 -12.50 11.67 -0.59
CA HIS A 10 -11.16 12.28 -0.45
C HIS A 10 -10.91 13.41 -1.46
N GLU A 11 -11.93 13.76 -2.24
CA GLU A 11 -11.89 14.90 -3.13
C GLU A 11 -12.07 16.22 -2.39
N GLY A 12 -11.29 17.23 -2.79
CA GLY A 12 -11.34 18.56 -2.22
C GLY A 12 -10.37 18.80 -1.05
N TRP A 13 -10.24 20.07 -0.68
CA TRP A 13 -9.27 20.52 0.32
C TRP A 13 -9.55 19.94 1.72
N THR A 14 -10.83 19.91 2.13
CA THR A 14 -11.23 19.44 3.46
C THR A 14 -10.84 17.98 3.71
N GLY A 15 -11.09 17.09 2.75
CA GLY A 15 -10.71 15.68 2.87
C GLY A 15 -9.20 15.51 3.06
N ARG A 16 -8.41 16.18 2.21
CA ARG A 16 -6.94 16.14 2.27
C ARG A 16 -6.37 16.67 3.59
N VAL A 17 -6.99 17.72 4.16
CA VAL A 17 -6.57 18.25 5.47
C VAL A 17 -6.83 17.21 6.57
N LEU A 18 -8.00 16.57 6.58
CA LEU A 18 -8.35 15.55 7.56
C LEU A 18 -7.46 14.31 7.44
N ASP A 19 -7.14 13.88 6.22
CA ASP A 19 -6.17 12.81 5.96
C ASP A 19 -4.81 13.15 6.57
N GLY A 20 -4.30 14.36 6.31
CA GLY A 20 -3.02 14.80 6.87
C GLY A 20 -3.02 14.87 8.40
N VAL A 21 -4.14 15.24 9.03
CA VAL A 21 -4.27 15.21 10.50
C VAL A 21 -4.19 13.78 11.02
N ARG A 22 -4.89 12.84 10.38
CA ARG A 22 -4.87 11.41 10.75
C ARG A 22 -3.47 10.80 10.58
N ASP A 23 -2.80 11.08 9.47
CA ASP A 23 -1.45 10.58 9.19
C ASP A 23 -0.44 11.04 10.24
N ARG A 24 -0.46 12.33 10.60
CA ARG A 24 0.43 12.86 11.64
C ARG A 24 0.10 12.29 13.02
N ALA A 25 -1.18 12.08 13.32
CA ALA A 25 -1.58 11.45 14.58
C ALA A 25 -1.07 10.00 14.68
N ALA A 26 -1.14 9.24 13.58
CA ALA A 26 -0.58 7.89 13.51
C ALA A 26 0.96 7.90 13.64
N ALA A 27 1.64 8.84 12.96
CA ALA A 27 3.09 8.97 13.02
C ALA A 27 3.60 9.27 14.44
N ARG A 28 2.88 10.11 15.21
CA ARG A 28 3.19 10.36 16.63
C ARG A 28 3.13 9.10 17.50
N GLN A 29 2.40 8.07 17.06
CA GLN A 29 2.29 6.77 17.74
C GLN A 29 3.28 5.73 17.18
N GLY A 30 4.25 6.16 16.36
CA GLY A 30 5.21 5.26 15.69
C GLY A 30 4.60 4.42 14.57
N ARG A 31 3.37 4.73 14.14
CA ARG A 31 2.68 4.00 13.08
C ARG A 31 2.92 4.69 11.74
N LEU A 32 3.34 3.92 10.73
CA LEU A 32 3.36 4.38 9.34
C LEU A 32 1.99 4.14 8.70
N THR A 33 1.41 5.19 8.14
CA THR A 33 0.30 5.07 7.18
C THR A 33 0.87 5.03 5.77
N VAL A 34 0.46 4.03 5.01
CA VAL A 34 0.74 3.91 3.57
C VAL A 34 -0.61 4.00 2.87
N ARG A 35 -0.71 4.84 1.85
CA ARG A 35 -1.90 4.94 1.01
C ARG A 35 -1.67 4.23 -0.31
N GLY A 36 -2.58 3.32 -0.62
CA GLY A 36 -2.82 2.86 -1.99
C GLY A 36 -4.12 3.48 -2.51
N TYR A 37 -4.29 3.41 -3.81
CA TYR A 37 -5.46 3.92 -4.50
C TYR A 37 -6.15 2.80 -5.29
N TRP A 38 -7.36 3.08 -5.74
CA TRP A 38 -8.11 2.13 -6.57
C TRP A 38 -7.32 1.57 -7.78
N PRO A 39 -6.56 2.37 -8.55
CA PRO A 39 -5.72 1.83 -9.63
C PRO A 39 -4.68 0.80 -9.16
N ASP A 40 -4.10 0.98 -7.98
CA ASP A 40 -3.07 0.09 -7.44
C ASP A 40 -3.62 -1.30 -7.15
N VAL A 41 -4.88 -1.38 -6.72
CA VAL A 41 -5.55 -2.66 -6.44
C VAL A 41 -6.27 -3.23 -7.66
N ALA A 42 -6.76 -2.39 -8.58
CA ALA A 42 -7.57 -2.84 -9.71
C ALA A 42 -6.76 -3.10 -10.98
N LEU A 43 -5.73 -2.29 -11.24
CA LEU A 43 -4.98 -2.30 -12.50
C LEU A 43 -3.58 -2.90 -12.32
N THR A 44 -2.90 -2.55 -11.23
CA THR A 44 -1.52 -2.97 -10.96
C THR A 44 -1.35 -3.81 -9.67
N PRO A 45 -2.26 -4.76 -9.35
CA PRO A 45 -2.28 -5.42 -8.04
C PRO A 45 -1.03 -6.24 -7.72
N CYS A 46 -0.30 -6.73 -8.73
CA CYS A 46 0.92 -7.51 -8.51
C CYS A 46 2.12 -6.63 -8.16
N GLU A 47 2.22 -5.45 -8.77
CA GLU A 47 3.26 -4.45 -8.47
C GLU A 47 3.01 -3.88 -7.07
N PHE A 48 1.76 -3.50 -6.79
CA PHE A 48 1.40 -2.97 -5.48
C PHE A 48 1.62 -3.99 -4.35
N ALA A 49 1.29 -5.27 -4.58
CA ALA A 49 1.54 -6.33 -3.60
C ALA A 49 3.04 -6.55 -3.33
N GLU A 50 3.89 -6.36 -4.33
CA GLU A 50 5.34 -6.42 -4.17
C GLU A 50 5.84 -5.24 -3.32
N GLU A 51 5.42 -4.02 -3.64
CA GLU A 51 5.77 -2.81 -2.89
C GLU A 51 5.34 -2.88 -1.43
N VAL A 52 4.09 -3.28 -1.15
CA VAL A 52 3.59 -3.51 0.21
C VAL A 52 4.45 -4.56 0.92
N GLY A 53 4.85 -5.62 0.21
CA GLY A 53 5.76 -6.63 0.72
C GLY A 53 7.11 -6.07 1.17
N LEU A 54 7.73 -5.22 0.35
CA LEU A 54 8.99 -4.55 0.67
C LEU A 54 8.84 -3.63 1.89
N LEU A 55 7.76 -2.83 1.93
CA LEU A 55 7.45 -1.96 3.06
C LEU A 55 7.29 -2.74 4.36
N LEU A 56 6.59 -3.87 4.33
CA LEU A 56 6.43 -4.74 5.50
C LEU A 56 7.77 -5.33 5.94
N ARG A 57 8.62 -5.78 5.01
CA ARG A 57 9.96 -6.32 5.34
C ARG A 57 10.85 -5.30 6.02
N LEU A 58 10.86 -4.05 5.52
CA LEU A 58 11.57 -2.93 6.15
C LEU A 58 11.09 -2.65 7.58
N ARG A 59 9.91 -3.16 7.95
CA ARG A 59 9.32 -3.05 9.29
C ARG A 59 9.34 -4.35 10.09
N GLY A 60 10.21 -5.29 9.71
CA GLY A 60 10.47 -6.52 10.46
C GLY A 60 9.55 -7.69 10.12
N TRP A 61 8.71 -7.57 9.09
CA TRP A 61 7.98 -8.72 8.57
C TRP A 61 8.95 -9.69 7.87
N SER A 62 9.09 -10.90 8.40
CA SER A 62 10.04 -11.90 7.91
C SER A 62 9.51 -12.79 6.79
N CYS A 63 8.21 -12.71 6.48
CA CYS A 63 7.60 -13.51 5.43
C CYS A 63 7.72 -12.84 4.05
N THR A 64 7.20 -13.53 3.03
CA THR A 64 7.25 -13.08 1.64
C THR A 64 5.85 -13.01 1.03
N PRO A 65 5.54 -12.01 0.18
CA PRO A 65 4.25 -11.92 -0.51
C PRO A 65 4.03 -13.16 -1.38
N ARG A 66 2.82 -13.73 -1.39
CA ARG A 66 2.52 -14.95 -2.15
C ARG A 66 2.18 -14.57 -3.61
N PRO A 67 2.81 -15.21 -4.62
CA PRO A 67 2.49 -14.93 -6.01
C PRO A 67 1.07 -15.41 -6.35
N CYS A 68 0.35 -14.63 -7.16
CA CYS A 68 -0.95 -15.04 -7.69
C CYS A 68 -0.81 -15.88 -8.97
N ARG A 69 -1.92 -16.36 -9.56
CA ARG A 69 -1.90 -17.21 -10.76
C ARG A 69 -1.66 -16.45 -12.08
N ARG A 70 -1.67 -15.12 -12.09
CA ARG A 70 -1.43 -14.31 -13.30
C ARG A 70 -0.04 -14.62 -13.89
N ARG A 71 0.09 -14.63 -15.22
CA ARG A 71 1.35 -14.94 -15.90
C ARG A 71 2.42 -13.88 -15.59
N ALA A 72 2.09 -12.61 -15.78
CA ALA A 72 2.95 -11.46 -15.51
C ALA A 72 2.93 -11.00 -14.03
N CYS A 73 2.85 -11.93 -13.08
CA CYS A 73 2.81 -11.56 -11.66
C CYS A 73 4.20 -11.09 -11.18
N THR A 74 4.34 -9.80 -10.87
CA THR A 74 5.60 -9.19 -10.44
C THR A 74 6.16 -9.82 -9.16
N VAL A 75 5.32 -10.15 -8.18
CA VAL A 75 5.73 -10.93 -6.99
C VAL A 75 6.39 -12.27 -7.35
N ARG A 76 5.96 -12.93 -8.44
CA ARG A 76 6.64 -14.17 -8.89
C ARG A 76 8.00 -13.84 -9.50
N LEU A 77 8.06 -12.82 -10.35
CA LEU A 77 9.28 -12.41 -11.04
C LEU A 77 10.35 -11.95 -10.04
N ALA A 78 9.97 -11.14 -9.04
CA ALA A 78 10.85 -10.65 -7.98
C ALA A 78 11.40 -11.73 -7.05
N ARG A 79 10.77 -12.92 -6.99
CA ARG A 79 11.30 -14.08 -6.26
C ARG A 79 12.30 -14.91 -7.08
N ALA A 80 12.34 -14.72 -8.39
CA ALA A 80 13.21 -15.45 -9.30
C ALA A 80 14.52 -14.70 -9.60
N ALA A 81 14.60 -13.42 -9.22
CA ALA A 81 15.81 -12.59 -9.22
C ALA A 81 16.56 -12.73 -7.89
#